data_AF-A0A3C0YW66-F1
#
_entry.id   AF-A0A3C0YW66-F1
#
_cell.length_a   1.000
_cell.length_b   1.000
_cell.length_c   1.000
_cell.angle_alpha   90.00
_cell.angle_beta   90.00
_cell.angle_gamma   90.00
#
_symmetry.space_group_name_H-M   'P 1'
#
loop_
_entity.id
_entity.type
_entity.pdbx_description
1 polymer ?
#
loop_
_entity_poly.entity_id
_entity_poly.type
_entity_poly.pdbx_seq_one_letter_code
_entity_poly.pdbx_strand_id
1 'polypeptide(L)'
;MPATREFEVVGTRPIRHDGVDKVTGRAVFGPDFHTAGLLHGKILRSPHAHARIVSIDSAKAEAAPGVYAVVTAKDLPRQDGDQLVDLGVGPTRLEFMRDNILARDKVLYRGHAVAGVAAISPHVAEDALALIDVEYEVLPSVLTVSEAMKTDAPLLHDSVRSSGLGEASVLSLK
;
A
#
# COMPACT_ATOMS: atom_id res chain seq x y z
N MET A 1 -14.45 -18.81 -44.57
CA MET A 1 -13.23 -19.24 -45.29
C MET A 1 -12.42 -20.07 -44.32
N PRO A 2 -12.12 -21.35 -44.60
CA PRO A 2 -11.17 -22.10 -43.79
C PRO A 2 -9.81 -21.38 -43.80
N ALA A 3 -9.09 -21.42 -42.68
CA ALA A 3 -7.79 -20.76 -42.55
C ALA A 3 -6.82 -21.29 -43.63
N THR A 4 -6.20 -20.38 -44.38
CA THR A 4 -5.36 -20.70 -45.56
C THR A 4 -3.99 -21.27 -45.20
N ARG A 5 -3.68 -21.41 -43.90
CA ARG A 5 -2.39 -21.94 -43.42
C ARG A 5 -2.61 -22.65 -42.08
N GLU A 6 -2.22 -23.92 -42.01
CA GLU A 6 -2.11 -24.62 -40.73
C GLU A 6 -0.80 -24.22 -40.04
N PHE A 7 -0.88 -23.92 -38.75
CA PHE A 7 0.26 -23.55 -37.91
C PHE A 7 0.54 -24.68 -36.92
N GLU A 8 1.81 -24.88 -36.59
CA GLU A 8 2.23 -25.92 -35.63
C GLU A 8 1.67 -25.68 -34.21
N VAL A 9 1.59 -24.41 -33.80
CA VAL A 9 1.19 -24.00 -32.44
C VAL A 9 -0.16 -23.28 -32.43
N VAL A 10 -0.43 -22.41 -33.41
CA VAL A 10 -1.66 -21.61 -33.44
C VAL A 10 -2.84 -22.48 -33.85
N GLY A 11 -3.83 -22.62 -32.96
CA GLY A 11 -5.02 -23.45 -33.19
C GLY A 11 -4.86 -24.92 -32.77
N THR A 12 -3.72 -25.31 -32.20
CA THR A 12 -3.48 -26.66 -31.67
C THR A 12 -3.61 -26.71 -30.14
N ARG A 13 -3.43 -27.90 -29.55
CA ARG A 13 -3.43 -28.12 -28.08
C ARG A 13 -2.02 -28.49 -27.61
N PRO A 14 -1.06 -27.55 -27.58
CA PRO A 14 0.31 -27.85 -27.18
C PRO A 14 0.37 -28.24 -25.69
N ILE A 15 1.43 -28.97 -25.32
CA ILE A 15 1.69 -29.31 -23.92
C ILE A 15 1.96 -28.03 -23.14
N ARG A 16 1.27 -27.88 -22.01
CA ARG A 16 1.55 -26.81 -21.06
C ARG A 16 2.69 -27.24 -20.14
N HIS A 17 3.90 -26.72 -20.40
CA HIS A 17 5.13 -27.16 -19.73
C HIS A 17 5.11 -27.00 -18.20
N ASP A 18 4.49 -25.95 -17.66
CA ASP A 18 4.34 -25.74 -16.21
C ASP A 18 3.14 -26.51 -15.61
N GLY A 19 2.38 -27.23 -16.44
CA GLY A 19 1.14 -27.88 -16.06
C GLY A 19 1.35 -29.02 -15.08
N VAL A 20 2.31 -29.91 -15.35
CA VAL A 20 2.59 -31.09 -14.50
C VAL A 20 3.01 -30.65 -13.10
N ASP A 21 3.95 -29.72 -12.99
CA ASP A 21 4.47 -29.29 -11.69
C ASP A 21 3.42 -28.59 -10.84
N LYS A 22 2.53 -27.79 -11.46
CA LYS A 22 1.42 -27.15 -10.77
C LYS A 22 0.37 -28.13 -10.24
N VAL A 23 0.00 -29.16 -11.01
CA VAL A 23 -1.02 -30.14 -10.58
C VAL A 23 -0.48 -31.21 -9.64
N THR A 24 0.84 -31.38 -9.58
CA THR A 24 1.52 -32.34 -8.69
C THR A 24 2.07 -31.70 -7.43
N GLY A 25 1.95 -30.38 -7.26
CA GLY A 25 2.51 -29.66 -6.11
C GLY A 25 4.04 -29.54 -6.12
N ARG A 26 4.69 -29.75 -7.28
CA ARG A 26 6.14 -29.60 -7.45
C ARG A 26 6.56 -28.18 -7.80
N ALA A 27 5.62 -27.36 -8.27
CA ALA A 27 5.86 -25.95 -8.54
C ALA A 27 6.17 -25.21 -7.24
N VAL A 28 7.28 -24.47 -7.21
CA VAL A 28 7.71 -23.67 -6.06
C VAL A 28 7.20 -22.25 -6.23
N PHE A 29 6.47 -21.76 -5.24
CA PHE A 29 5.97 -20.39 -5.17
C PHE A 29 6.70 -19.61 -4.05
N GLY A 30 6.52 -18.30 -4.02
CA GLY A 30 7.16 -17.42 -3.04
C GLY A 30 7.04 -17.89 -1.58
N PRO A 31 5.84 -18.29 -1.10
CA PRO A 31 5.66 -18.80 0.26
C PRO A 31 6.35 -20.14 0.57
N ASP A 32 6.74 -20.91 -0.46
CA ASP A 32 7.40 -22.21 -0.29
C ASP A 32 8.92 -22.06 -0.04
N PHE A 33 9.44 -20.82 -0.13
CA PHE A 33 10.85 -20.54 0.06
C PHE A 33 11.18 -20.40 1.55
N HIS A 34 11.98 -21.33 2.07
CA HIS A 34 12.49 -21.30 3.44
C HIS A 34 14.01 -21.21 3.43
N THR A 35 14.56 -20.14 3.99
CA THR A 35 16.00 -19.95 4.17
C THR A 35 16.35 -19.86 5.66
N ALA A 36 17.61 -20.11 5.99
CA ALA A 36 18.10 -19.92 7.35
C ALA A 36 17.93 -18.45 7.77
N GLY A 37 17.31 -18.23 8.93
CA GLY A 37 17.03 -16.89 9.44
C GLY A 37 15.89 -16.14 8.75
N LEU A 38 15.01 -16.83 8.00
CA LEU A 38 13.82 -16.24 7.40
C LEU A 38 12.95 -15.56 8.47
N LEU A 39 12.68 -14.27 8.30
CA LEU A 39 11.69 -13.52 9.06
C LEU A 39 10.40 -13.39 8.27
N HIS A 40 9.29 -13.26 8.99
CA HIS A 40 7.95 -13.09 8.45
C HIS A 40 7.49 -11.66 8.68
N GLY A 41 7.12 -11.01 7.58
CA GLY A 41 6.58 -9.65 7.57
C GLY A 41 5.06 -9.65 7.69
N LYS A 42 4.49 -8.79 8.53
CA LYS A 42 3.05 -8.48 8.56
C LYS A 42 2.85 -6.96 8.59
N ILE A 43 1.76 -6.49 8.00
CA ILE A 43 1.46 -5.06 7.85
C ILE A 43 0.22 -4.70 8.65
N LEU A 44 0.34 -3.72 9.56
CA LEU A 44 -0.79 -3.07 10.20
C LEU A 44 -1.49 -2.21 9.17
N ARG A 45 -2.80 -2.38 9.03
CA ARG A 45 -3.61 -1.65 8.06
C ARG A 45 -4.69 -0.83 8.75
N SER A 46 -4.94 0.35 8.22
CA SER A 46 -5.97 1.27 8.67
C SER A 46 -7.36 0.64 8.61
N PRO A 47 -8.17 0.73 9.67
CA PRO A 47 -9.59 0.38 9.63
C PRO A 47 -10.45 1.50 9.00
N HIS A 48 -9.92 2.72 8.85
CA HIS A 48 -10.66 3.90 8.42
C HIS A 48 -10.46 4.23 6.94
N ALA A 49 -11.53 4.72 6.30
CA ALA A 49 -11.50 5.21 4.92
C ALA A 49 -10.79 6.57 4.79
N HIS A 50 -10.94 7.45 5.78
CA HIS A 50 -10.23 8.71 5.86
C HIS A 50 -10.03 9.08 7.32
N ALA A 51 -8.79 9.25 7.75
CA ALA A 51 -8.47 9.69 9.11
C ALA A 51 -7.08 10.31 9.17
N ARG A 52 -6.87 11.23 10.10
CA ARG A 52 -5.53 11.69 10.48
C ARG A 52 -4.94 10.72 11.49
N ILE A 53 -3.66 10.39 11.31
CA ILE A 53 -2.90 9.63 12.29
C ILE A 53 -2.41 10.63 13.34
N VAL A 54 -2.96 10.55 14.54
CA VAL A 54 -2.56 11.41 15.67
C VAL A 54 -1.27 10.89 16.27
N SER A 55 -1.20 9.59 16.53
CA SER A 55 -0.03 8.94 17.11
C SER A 55 0.04 7.45 16.72
N ILE A 56 1.26 6.90 16.71
CA ILE A 56 1.54 5.46 16.60
C ILE A 56 2.49 5.11 17.73
N ASP A 57 2.09 4.20 18.62
CA ASP A 57 2.92 3.60 19.66
C ASP A 57 3.19 2.13 19.33
N SER A 58 4.46 1.83 19.03
CA SER A 58 4.95 0.49 18.72
C SER A 58 5.78 -0.14 19.84
N ALA A 59 5.94 0.52 20.99
CA ALA A 59 6.90 0.11 22.01
C ALA A 59 6.67 -1.31 22.54
N LYS A 60 5.41 -1.71 22.72
CA LYS A 60 5.04 -3.07 23.15
C LYS A 60 5.36 -4.12 22.08
N ALA A 61 5.12 -3.80 20.81
CA ALA A 61 5.40 -4.68 19.68
C ALA A 61 6.91 -4.87 19.49
N GLU A 62 7.69 -3.79 19.60
CA GLU A 62 9.16 -3.82 19.51
C GLU A 62 9.80 -4.65 20.64
N ALA A 63 9.22 -4.61 21.84
CA ALA A 63 9.68 -5.39 22.99
C ALA A 63 9.21 -6.86 22.97
N ALA A 64 8.33 -7.25 22.04
CA ALA A 64 7.74 -8.58 22.05
C ALA A 64 8.78 -9.66 21.66
N PRO A 65 8.82 -10.82 22.36
CA PRO A 65 9.75 -11.89 22.06
C PRO A 65 9.64 -12.38 20.61
N GLY A 66 10.76 -12.44 19.90
CA GLY A 66 10.81 -12.90 18.51
C GLY A 66 10.47 -11.84 17.45
N VAL A 67 10.18 -10.60 17.86
CA VAL A 67 10.13 -9.44 16.96
C VAL A 67 11.54 -8.89 16.76
N TYR A 68 11.89 -8.62 15.50
CA TYR A 68 13.20 -8.10 15.11
C TYR A 68 13.14 -6.64 14.68
N ALA A 69 12.01 -6.21 14.12
CA ALA A 69 11.81 -4.82 13.71
C ALA A 69 10.31 -4.48 13.67
N VAL A 70 10.02 -3.24 14.04
CA VAL A 70 8.77 -2.56 13.69
C VAL A 70 9.16 -1.32 12.88
N VAL A 71 8.49 -1.12 11.74
CA VAL A 71 8.74 0.02 10.85
C VAL A 71 7.45 0.82 10.68
N THR A 72 7.59 2.13 10.63
CA THR A 72 6.52 3.10 10.40
C THR A 72 6.94 4.08 9.31
N ALA A 73 6.08 5.03 8.95
CA ALA A 73 6.47 6.11 8.04
C ALA A 73 7.67 6.93 8.57
N LYS A 74 7.97 6.92 9.88
CA LYS A 74 9.11 7.64 10.46
C LYS A 74 10.46 7.09 9.97
N ASP A 75 10.50 5.81 9.59
CA ASP A 75 11.72 5.13 9.11
C ASP A 75 11.96 5.38 7.60
N LEU A 76 10.98 5.95 6.91
CA LEU A 76 11.09 6.34 5.51
C LEU A 76 11.64 7.77 5.40
N PRO A 77 12.56 8.04 4.45
CA PRO A 77 13.19 9.35 4.31
C PRO A 77 12.14 10.43 4.08
N ARG A 78 12.27 11.54 4.82
CA ARG A 78 11.49 12.74 4.55
C ARG A 78 12.12 13.44 3.34
N GLN A 79 11.28 13.72 2.36
CA GLN A 79 11.65 14.54 1.21
C GLN A 79 10.70 15.72 1.22
N ASP A 80 11.26 16.93 1.19
CA ASP A 80 10.47 18.15 1.18
C ASP A 80 9.81 18.33 -0.19
N GLY A 81 8.51 18.66 -0.15
CA GLY A 81 7.55 18.38 -1.20
C GLY A 81 7.62 19.31 -2.39
N ASP A 82 8.33 18.90 -3.44
CA ASP A 82 7.92 19.14 -4.85
C ASP A 82 8.67 18.23 -5.85
N GLN A 83 9.43 17.25 -5.37
CA GLN A 83 10.17 16.36 -6.25
C GLN A 83 9.21 15.49 -7.05
N LEU A 84 9.12 15.80 -8.34
CA LEU A 84 8.44 14.98 -9.34
C LEU A 84 9.40 13.90 -9.83
N VAL A 85 8.88 12.67 -9.91
CA VAL A 85 9.58 11.54 -10.51
C VAL A 85 8.66 10.95 -11.57
N ASP A 86 9.22 10.60 -12.72
CA ASP A 86 8.53 9.84 -13.76
C ASP A 86 9.06 8.41 -13.76
N LEU A 87 8.17 7.46 -13.49
CA LEU A 87 8.46 6.02 -13.46
C LEU A 87 7.86 5.29 -14.68
N GLY A 88 7.57 6.03 -15.76
CA GLY A 88 6.98 5.49 -16.99
C GLY A 88 5.46 5.46 -16.99
N VAL A 89 4.82 6.08 -15.98
CA VAL A 89 3.35 6.22 -15.87
C VAL A 89 2.95 7.70 -15.73
N GLY A 90 3.90 8.61 -15.99
CA GLY A 90 3.73 10.05 -15.86
C GLY A 90 4.37 10.61 -14.57
N PRO A 91 4.52 11.94 -14.49
CA PRO A 91 5.13 12.60 -13.35
C PRO A 91 4.24 12.46 -12.12
N THR A 92 4.82 11.99 -11.02
CA THR A 92 4.15 11.90 -9.72
C THR A 92 5.01 12.49 -8.62
N ARG A 93 4.37 13.05 -7.58
CA ARG A 93 5.09 13.56 -6.40
C ARG A 93 5.59 12.38 -5.59
N LEU A 94 6.90 12.36 -5.34
CA LEU A 94 7.54 11.27 -4.61
C LEU A 94 7.02 11.11 -3.18
N GLU A 95 6.59 12.22 -2.57
CA GLU A 95 5.90 12.26 -1.28
C GLU A 95 4.66 11.36 -1.25
N PHE A 96 3.79 11.44 -2.26
CA PHE A 96 2.55 10.65 -2.31
C PHE A 96 2.84 9.18 -2.50
N MET A 97 3.87 8.84 -3.27
CA MET A 97 4.31 7.45 -3.37
C MET A 97 4.80 6.91 -2.05
N ARG A 98 5.70 7.64 -1.37
CA ARG A 98 6.25 7.26 -0.07
C ARG A 98 5.16 7.06 0.95
N ASP A 99 4.24 8.02 1.06
CA ASP A 99 3.17 7.98 2.05
C ASP A 99 2.10 6.93 1.73
N ASN A 100 2.12 6.37 0.51
CA ASN A 100 1.35 5.19 0.15
C ASN A 100 2.06 3.86 0.48
N ILE A 101 3.37 3.87 0.77
CA ILE A 101 4.10 2.70 1.30
C ILE A 101 3.70 2.47 2.76
N LEU A 102 3.83 3.51 3.59
CA LEU A 102 3.34 3.55 4.97
C LEU A 102 2.78 4.96 5.21
N ALA A 103 1.53 5.03 5.66
CA ALA A 103 0.81 6.26 5.92
C ALA A 103 1.54 7.09 6.98
N ARG A 104 1.83 8.34 6.63
CA ARG A 104 2.52 9.29 7.53
C ARG A 104 1.53 10.15 8.32
N ASP A 105 0.78 10.99 7.63
CA ASP A 105 -0.08 12.00 8.26
C ASP A 105 -1.56 11.60 8.23
N LYS A 106 -2.00 11.01 7.12
CA LYS A 106 -3.39 10.61 6.90
C LYS A 106 -3.47 9.22 6.27
N VAL A 107 -4.50 8.48 6.67
CA VAL A 107 -4.96 7.29 5.95
C VAL A 107 -6.05 7.70 4.97
N LEU A 108 -5.93 7.26 3.71
CA LEU A 108 -6.79 7.73 2.61
C LEU A 108 -7.74 6.65 2.08
N TYR A 109 -7.66 5.43 2.63
CA TYR A 109 -8.57 4.33 2.34
C TYR A 109 -8.49 3.26 3.42
N ARG A 110 -9.56 2.48 3.56
CA ARG A 110 -9.56 1.29 4.42
C ARG A 110 -8.56 0.29 3.88
N GLY A 111 -7.64 -0.16 4.72
CA GLY A 111 -6.55 -1.04 4.30
C GLY A 111 -5.23 -0.33 4.02
N HIS A 112 -5.17 1.01 4.11
CA HIS A 112 -3.92 1.75 3.94
C HIS A 112 -2.87 1.26 4.95
N ALA A 113 -1.64 0.97 4.51
CA ALA A 113 -0.59 0.45 5.37
C ALA A 113 -0.12 1.54 6.35
N VAL A 114 0.09 1.18 7.62
CA VAL A 114 0.43 2.14 8.70
C VAL A 114 1.75 1.78 9.38
N ALA A 115 1.93 0.49 9.67
CA ALA A 115 3.17 -0.04 10.24
C ALA A 115 3.46 -1.44 9.68
N GLY A 116 4.71 -1.87 9.75
CA GLY A 116 5.14 -3.22 9.39
C GLY A 116 5.91 -3.87 10.55
N VAL A 117 5.73 -5.17 10.75
CA VAL A 117 6.44 -5.97 11.74
C VAL A 117 7.22 -7.07 11.02
N ALA A 118 8.46 -7.31 11.41
CA ALA A 118 9.25 -8.48 11.01
C ALA A 118 9.55 -9.34 12.24
N ALA A 119 9.15 -10.62 12.21
CA ALA A 119 9.30 -11.55 13.33
C ALA A 119 9.71 -12.97 12.90
N ILE A 120 10.08 -13.82 13.86
CA ILE A 120 10.57 -15.19 13.59
C ILE A 120 9.52 -16.13 12.98
N SER A 121 8.23 -15.81 13.10
CA SER A 121 7.14 -16.64 12.58
C SER A 121 5.95 -15.76 12.17
N PRO A 122 5.06 -16.25 11.29
CA PRO A 122 3.90 -15.49 10.88
C PRO A 122 2.92 -15.23 12.03
N HIS A 123 2.86 -16.12 13.02
CA HIS A 123 2.03 -15.98 14.22
C HIS A 123 2.57 -14.89 15.16
N VAL A 124 3.89 -14.89 15.43
CA VAL A 124 4.51 -13.84 16.26
C VAL A 124 4.36 -12.48 15.61
N ALA A 125 4.51 -12.39 14.28
CA ALA A 125 4.30 -11.15 13.55
C ALA A 125 2.84 -10.65 13.67
N GLU A 126 1.87 -11.56 13.64
CA GLU A 126 0.44 -11.24 13.78
C GLU A 126 0.08 -10.79 15.21
N ASP A 127 0.57 -11.48 16.23
CA ASP A 127 0.37 -11.10 17.63
C ASP A 127 1.02 -9.74 17.93
N ALA A 128 2.21 -9.48 17.39
CA ALA A 128 2.91 -8.22 17.56
C ALA A 128 2.18 -7.03 16.90
N LEU A 129 1.46 -7.24 15.78
CA LEU A 129 0.62 -6.19 15.20
C LEU A 129 -0.48 -5.73 16.15
N ALA A 130 -1.06 -6.64 16.93
CA ALA A 130 -2.11 -6.32 17.89
C ALA A 130 -1.59 -5.50 19.10
N LEU A 131 -0.27 -5.41 19.26
CA LEU A 131 0.38 -4.61 20.30
C LEU A 131 0.71 -3.18 19.85
N ILE A 132 0.49 -2.85 18.58
CA ILE A 132 0.68 -1.49 18.05
C ILE A 132 -0.60 -0.69 18.25
N ASP A 133 -0.51 0.35 19.06
CA ASP A 133 -1.62 1.25 19.35
C ASP A 133 -1.54 2.45 18.37
N VAL A 134 -2.61 2.67 17.58
CA VAL A 134 -2.70 3.80 16.65
C VAL A 134 -3.92 4.64 16.98
N GLU A 135 -3.68 5.93 17.23
CA GLU A 135 -4.72 6.91 17.49
C GLU A 135 -5.09 7.63 16.19
N TYR A 136 -6.39 7.63 15.89
CA TYR A 136 -6.93 8.25 14.69
C TYR A 136 -7.94 9.34 15.04
N GLU A 137 -7.85 10.46 14.32
CA GLU A 137 -8.93 11.42 14.20
C GLU A 137 -9.67 11.13 12.89
N VAL A 138 -10.88 10.57 12.97
CA VAL A 138 -11.64 10.17 11.78
C VAL A 138 -12.14 11.40 11.03
N LEU A 139 -11.90 11.43 9.72
CA LEU A 139 -12.26 12.53 8.84
C LEU A 139 -13.42 12.12 7.90
N PRO A 140 -14.20 13.08 7.38
CA PRO A 140 -15.21 12.78 6.37
C PRO A 140 -14.58 12.11 5.14
N SER A 141 -15.09 10.93 4.77
CA SER A 141 -14.65 10.21 3.57
C SER A 141 -15.53 10.52 2.37
N VAL A 142 -14.96 10.47 1.17
CA VAL A 142 -15.67 10.61 -0.10
C VAL A 142 -15.59 9.30 -0.86
N LEU A 143 -16.74 8.74 -1.25
CA LEU A 143 -16.80 7.42 -1.87
C LEU A 143 -17.26 7.46 -3.33
N THR A 144 -17.75 8.62 -3.79
CA THR A 144 -18.24 8.80 -5.16
C THR A 144 -17.60 10.00 -5.84
N VAL A 145 -17.45 9.92 -7.16
CA VAL A 145 -16.93 11.03 -7.97
C VAL A 145 -17.82 12.27 -7.84
N SER A 146 -19.14 12.08 -7.84
CA SER A 146 -20.10 13.19 -7.71
C SER A 146 -19.96 13.94 -6.38
N GLU A 147 -19.68 13.26 -5.27
CA GLU A 147 -19.38 13.90 -4.00
C GLU A 147 -18.02 14.60 -4.01
N ALA A 148 -17.01 14.01 -4.64
CA ALA A 148 -15.67 14.59 -4.76
C ALA A 148 -15.65 15.91 -5.54
N MET A 149 -16.60 16.10 -6.44
CA MET A 149 -16.73 17.32 -7.26
C MET A 149 -17.46 18.46 -6.55
N LYS A 150 -18.05 18.24 -5.36
CA LYS A 150 -18.75 19.29 -4.62
C LYS A 150 -17.74 20.31 -4.06
N THR A 151 -18.16 21.56 -3.94
CA THR A 151 -17.30 22.65 -3.44
C THR A 151 -16.90 22.47 -1.98
N ASP A 152 -17.70 21.77 -1.19
CA ASP A 152 -17.48 21.44 0.21
C ASP A 152 -16.85 20.05 0.42
N ALA A 153 -16.42 19.38 -0.66
CA ALA A 153 -15.77 18.09 -0.56
C ALA A 153 -14.47 18.18 0.26
N PRO A 154 -14.21 17.23 1.17
CA PRO A 154 -12.98 17.22 1.95
C PRO A 154 -11.75 17.06 1.06
N LEU A 155 -10.71 17.85 1.33
CA LEU A 155 -9.43 17.75 0.63
C LEU A 155 -8.65 16.52 1.12
N LEU A 156 -8.32 15.62 0.20
CA LEU A 156 -7.47 14.46 0.49
C LEU A 156 -6.01 14.86 0.70
N HIS A 157 -5.49 15.76 -0.13
CA HIS A 157 -4.12 16.27 -0.04
C HIS A 157 -4.13 17.77 0.18
N ASP A 158 -3.70 18.21 1.36
CA ASP A 158 -3.82 19.61 1.80
C ASP A 158 -2.94 20.55 0.94
N SER A 159 -1.89 20.00 0.30
CA SER A 159 -0.95 20.71 -0.59
C SER A 159 -1.36 20.75 -2.06
N VAL A 160 -2.37 19.97 -2.48
CA VAL A 160 -2.80 19.92 -3.88
C VAL A 160 -3.90 20.95 -4.11
N ARG A 161 -3.71 21.79 -5.13
CA ARG A 161 -4.71 22.75 -5.62
C ARG A 161 -4.90 22.53 -7.12
N SER A 162 -6.14 22.58 -7.58
CA SER A 162 -6.41 22.55 -9.02
C SER A 162 -6.12 23.93 -9.62
N SER A 163 -5.27 23.98 -10.64
CA SER A 163 -4.99 25.19 -11.42
C SER A 163 -5.86 25.28 -12.69
N GLY A 164 -6.90 24.47 -12.80
CA GLY A 164 -7.64 24.21 -14.05
C GLY A 164 -8.38 25.40 -14.68
N LEU A 165 -8.38 26.58 -14.07
CA LEU A 165 -9.07 27.78 -14.59
C LEU A 165 -8.25 29.08 -14.44
N GLY A 166 -6.94 29.01 -14.27
CA GLY A 166 -6.07 30.20 -14.25
C GLY A 166 -6.03 30.98 -12.93
N GLU A 167 -6.88 30.65 -11.96
CA GLU A 167 -6.76 31.10 -10.57
C GLU A 167 -6.50 29.89 -9.67
N ALA A 168 -5.46 29.97 -8.84
CA ALA A 168 -5.27 29.00 -7.77
C ALA A 168 -6.51 29.05 -6.88
N SER A 169 -7.30 27.98 -6.88
CA SER A 169 -8.56 27.93 -6.15
C SER A 169 -8.30 28.11 -4.65
N VAL A 170 -8.51 29.33 -4.16
CA VAL A 170 -8.49 29.68 -2.75
C VAL A 170 -9.81 29.16 -2.16
N LEU A 171 -9.87 27.87 -1.88
CA LEU A 171 -10.82 27.37 -0.89
C LEU A 171 -10.34 27.91 0.46
N SER A 172 -10.85 29.10 0.80
CA SER A 172 -10.60 29.79 2.06
C SER A 172 -10.74 28.83 3.23
N LEU A 173 -9.68 28.76 4.03
CA LEU A 173 -9.76 28.35 5.42
C LEU A 173 -10.87 29.17 6.09
N LYS A 174 -11.97 28.51 6.45
CA LYS A 174 -12.83 28.90 7.56
C LYS A 174 -12.82 27.76 8.56
#